data_AF-A0A8S1DPD7-F1
#
_entry.id   AF-A0A8S1DPD7-F1
#
_cell.length_a   1.000
_cell.length_b   1.000
_cell.length_c   1.000
_cell.angle_alpha   90.00
_cell.angle_beta   90.00
_cell.angle_gamma   90.00
#
_symmetry.space_group_name_H-M   'P 1'
#
loop_
_entity.id
_entity.type
_entity.pdbx_description
1 polymer ?
#
loop_
_entity_poly.entity_id
_entity_poly.type
_entity_poly.pdbx_seq_one_letter_code
_entity_poly.pdbx_strand_id
1 'polypeptide(L)'
;MATSLTALGILWAFLSLVSALACSTGFYLPYWIKGELTKGFATYFGSFRRCNYPVLNDKGQIELLEACGRYSTFADIPSPWWQATTVLVGVGSGLSLLLAVTACAACCISYLIHGRMAKIVGFFQFLSAVLIAVGVALYPLGWDNIEVQQACGGQSKPYQLGPCEFSYSAHLLVGGTVLLLVCSTLSCKASRLKPGSFR
;
A
#
# COMPACT_ATOMS: atom_id res chain seq x y z
N MET A 1 27.93 -3.75 -22.16
CA MET A 1 26.67 -2.98 -22.07
C MET A 1 26.93 -1.78 -21.17
N ALA A 2 27.16 -0.59 -21.74
CA ALA A 2 27.35 0.62 -20.95
C ALA A 2 25.97 1.18 -20.56
N THR A 3 25.64 1.13 -19.28
CA THR A 3 24.44 1.78 -18.73
C THR A 3 24.65 3.29 -18.75
N SER A 4 23.75 4.03 -19.41
CA SER A 4 23.74 5.51 -19.38
C SER A 4 23.26 6.09 -18.04
N LEU A 5 22.92 5.22 -17.08
CA LEU A 5 22.44 5.59 -15.75
C LEU A 5 23.62 5.85 -14.79
N THR A 6 23.51 6.93 -14.02
CA THR A 6 24.44 7.20 -12.91
C THR A 6 24.23 6.18 -11.79
N ALA A 7 25.23 6.00 -10.90
CA ALA A 7 25.07 5.19 -9.69
C ALA A 7 23.82 5.60 -8.88
N LEU A 8 23.49 6.89 -8.88
CA LEU A 8 22.27 7.43 -8.26
C LEU A 8 20.99 6.97 -8.97
N GLY A 9 21.01 6.85 -10.31
CA GLY A 9 19.90 6.32 -11.10
C GLY A 9 19.64 4.83 -10.83
N ILE A 10 20.70 4.04 -10.68
CA ILE A 10 20.59 2.60 -10.32
C ILE A 10 20.02 2.47 -8.91
N LEU A 11 20.53 3.25 -7.96
CA LEU A 11 19.99 3.29 -6.59
C LEU A 11 18.52 3.70 -6.58
N TRP A 12 18.16 4.75 -7.33
CA TRP A 12 16.77 5.20 -7.45
C TRP A 12 15.85 4.11 -8.01
N ALA A 13 16.26 3.39 -9.06
CA ALA A 13 15.46 2.30 -9.63
C ALA A 13 15.26 1.15 -8.63
N PHE A 14 16.32 0.77 -7.91
CA PHE A 14 16.25 -0.26 -6.87
C PHE A 14 15.31 0.14 -5.72
N LEU A 15 15.48 1.36 -5.18
CA LEU A 15 14.62 1.85 -4.10
C LEU A 15 13.16 2.00 -4.56
N SER A 16 12.94 2.37 -5.82
CA SER A 16 11.60 2.44 -6.41
C SER A 16 10.94 1.06 -6.41
N LEU A 17 11.67 0.02 -6.80
CA LEU A 17 11.20 -1.38 -6.77
C LEU A 17 10.89 -1.85 -5.35
N VAL A 18 11.80 -1.62 -4.39
CA VAL A 18 11.57 -1.97 -2.99
C VAL A 18 10.34 -1.27 -2.44
N SER A 19 10.16 0.02 -2.71
CA SER A 19 8.99 0.77 -2.25
C SER A 19 7.70 0.23 -2.87
N ALA A 20 7.70 -0.09 -4.17
CA ALA A 20 6.52 -0.59 -4.86
C ALA A 20 6.10 -1.97 -4.35
N LEU A 21 7.07 -2.86 -4.08
CA LEU A 21 6.80 -4.15 -3.45
C LEU A 21 6.27 -3.97 -2.03
N ALA A 22 6.89 -3.11 -1.22
CA ALA A 22 6.43 -2.83 0.14
C ALA A 22 4.99 -2.27 0.17
N CYS A 23 4.68 -1.29 -0.70
CA CYS A 23 3.33 -0.74 -0.83
C CYS A 23 2.32 -1.78 -1.32
N SER A 24 2.67 -2.57 -2.34
CA SER A 24 1.77 -3.59 -2.89
C SER A 24 1.50 -4.71 -1.90
N THR A 25 2.53 -5.19 -1.20
CA THR A 25 2.40 -6.21 -0.16
C THR A 25 1.64 -5.67 1.04
N GLY A 26 1.96 -4.46 1.52
CA GLY A 26 1.24 -3.79 2.59
C GLY A 26 -0.23 -3.58 2.26
N PHE A 27 -0.55 -3.21 1.02
CA PHE A 27 -1.93 -3.10 0.56
C PHE A 27 -2.67 -4.44 0.50
N TYR A 28 -2.06 -5.45 -0.12
CA TYR A 28 -2.72 -6.73 -0.41
C TYR A 28 -2.93 -7.61 0.83
N LEU A 29 -2.00 -7.54 1.79
CA LEU A 29 -2.04 -8.34 3.00
C LEU A 29 -2.94 -7.69 4.07
N PRO A 30 -3.93 -8.41 4.64
CA PRO A 30 -4.93 -7.87 5.57
C PRO A 30 -4.41 -7.64 7.01
N TYR A 31 -3.10 -7.63 7.23
CA TYR A 31 -2.51 -7.49 8.56
C TYR A 31 -2.23 -6.02 8.90
N TRP A 32 -3.24 -5.16 8.77
CA TRP A 32 -3.10 -3.73 9.14
C TRP A 32 -3.40 -3.54 10.62
N ILE A 33 -4.51 -4.14 11.07
CA ILE A 33 -4.93 -4.16 12.47
C ILE A 33 -5.09 -5.61 12.90
N LYS A 34 -4.68 -5.88 14.14
CA LYS A 34 -4.93 -7.13 14.86
C LYS A 34 -5.91 -6.84 15.99
N GLY A 35 -6.99 -7.61 16.02
CA GLY A 35 -7.96 -7.63 17.12
C GLY A 35 -8.19 -9.04 17.64
N GLU A 36 -9.16 -9.17 18.54
CA GLU A 36 -9.47 -10.44 19.21
C GLU A 36 -10.99 -10.64 19.28
N LEU A 37 -11.48 -11.75 18.74
CA LEU A 37 -12.88 -12.15 18.81
C LEU A 37 -13.16 -12.99 20.06
N THR A 38 -14.45 -13.16 20.38
CA THR A 38 -14.93 -13.96 21.51
C THR A 38 -14.24 -15.34 21.53
N LYS A 39 -13.63 -15.69 22.68
CA LYS A 39 -12.79 -16.90 22.94
C LYS A 39 -11.28 -16.76 22.65
N GLY A 40 -10.76 -15.56 22.44
CA GLY A 40 -9.31 -15.35 22.39
C GLY A 40 -8.68 -15.46 21.00
N PHE A 41 -9.51 -15.46 19.96
CA PHE A 41 -9.04 -15.69 18.60
C PHE A 41 -8.59 -14.40 17.93
N ALA A 42 -7.33 -14.37 17.50
CA ALA A 42 -6.77 -13.23 16.77
C ALA A 42 -7.43 -13.08 15.40
N THR A 43 -7.96 -11.89 15.11
CA THR A 43 -8.52 -11.51 13.81
C THR A 43 -7.76 -10.35 13.20
N TYR A 44 -7.72 -10.28 11.88
CA TYR A 44 -6.94 -9.28 11.16
C TYR A 44 -7.79 -8.56 10.12
N PHE A 45 -7.66 -7.24 10.08
CA PHE A 45 -8.41 -6.38 9.16
C PHE A 45 -7.45 -5.60 8.26
N GLY A 46 -7.74 -5.61 6.96
CA GLY A 46 -7.28 -4.64 5.98
C GLY A 46 -8.46 -3.85 5.42
N SER A 47 -8.25 -3.04 4.38
CA SER A 47 -9.33 -2.21 3.81
C SER A 47 -10.35 -3.00 2.99
N PHE A 48 -9.94 -4.11 2.34
CA PHE A 48 -10.81 -4.94 1.49
C PHE A 48 -10.68 -6.45 1.73
N ARG A 49 -9.77 -6.85 2.62
CA ARG A 49 -9.54 -8.24 3.02
C ARG A 49 -9.50 -8.34 4.54
N ARG A 50 -9.81 -9.53 5.04
CA ARG A 50 -9.74 -9.88 6.46
C ARG A 50 -9.29 -11.33 6.62
N CYS A 51 -8.71 -11.67 7.76
CA CYS A 51 -8.42 -13.05 8.13
C CYS A 51 -9.07 -13.40 9.46
N ASN A 52 -9.40 -14.68 9.64
CA ASN A 52 -9.97 -15.24 10.87
C ASN A 52 -11.29 -14.54 11.22
N TYR A 53 -12.32 -14.84 10.44
CA TYR A 53 -13.64 -14.21 10.55
C TYR A 53 -14.74 -15.26 10.80
N PRO A 54 -15.83 -14.88 11.49
CA PRO A 54 -16.95 -15.79 11.74
C PRO A 54 -17.73 -16.08 10.46
N VAL A 55 -18.10 -17.34 10.26
CA VAL A 55 -18.98 -17.83 9.20
C VAL A 55 -20.08 -18.70 9.79
N LEU A 56 -21.23 -18.72 9.14
CA LEU A 56 -22.31 -19.65 9.50
C LEU A 56 -22.05 -20.98 8.78
N ASN A 57 -21.94 -22.06 9.54
CA ASN A 57 -21.85 -23.40 8.98
C ASN A 57 -23.25 -23.87 8.49
N ASP A 58 -23.34 -24.99 7.79
CA ASP A 58 -24.59 -25.56 7.22
C ASP A 58 -25.68 -25.79 8.27
N LYS A 59 -25.28 -25.91 9.55
CA LYS A 59 -26.17 -26.07 10.71
C LYS A 59 -26.62 -24.74 11.34
N GLY A 60 -26.29 -23.60 10.73
CA GLY A 60 -26.59 -22.26 11.25
C GLY A 60 -25.77 -21.87 12.49
N GLN A 61 -24.69 -22.58 12.80
CA GLN A 61 -23.81 -22.27 13.93
C GLN A 61 -22.65 -21.37 13.47
N ILE A 62 -22.25 -20.42 14.33
CA ILE A 62 -21.10 -19.56 14.07
C ILE A 62 -19.82 -20.36 14.29
N GLU A 63 -19.09 -20.61 13.21
CA GLU A 63 -17.78 -21.22 13.20
C GLU A 63 -16.73 -20.18 12.79
N LEU A 64 -15.54 -20.24 13.38
CA LEU A 64 -14.46 -19.34 13.02
C LEU A 64 -13.67 -19.95 11.86
N LEU A 65 -13.60 -19.25 10.73
CA LEU A 65 -12.79 -19.69 9.60
C LEU A 65 -11.39 -19.10 9.68
N GLU A 66 -10.39 -19.94 9.94
CA GLU A 66 -8.95 -19.58 9.96
C GLU A 66 -8.38 -19.41 8.55
N ALA A 67 -8.98 -18.52 7.76
CA ALA A 67 -8.55 -18.21 6.41
C ALA A 67 -8.64 -16.72 6.13
N CYS A 68 -7.96 -16.29 5.07
CA CYS A 68 -7.97 -14.91 4.61
C CYS A 68 -8.89 -14.75 3.39
N GLY A 69 -9.93 -13.95 3.55
CA GLY A 69 -10.96 -13.70 2.54
C GLY A 69 -10.94 -12.27 1.99
N ARG A 70 -11.60 -12.08 0.86
CA ARG A 70 -12.00 -10.77 0.33
C ARG A 70 -13.51 -10.63 0.50
N TYR A 71 -14.00 -9.41 0.71
CA TYR A 71 -15.43 -9.12 0.57
C TYR A 71 -15.91 -9.50 -0.84
N SER A 72 -17.10 -10.08 -0.97
CA SER A 72 -17.65 -10.57 -2.24
C SER A 72 -17.70 -9.46 -3.29
N THR A 73 -18.35 -8.36 -2.94
CA THR A 73 -18.48 -7.16 -3.77
C THR A 73 -17.79 -5.98 -3.10
N PHE A 74 -17.63 -4.88 -3.85
CA PHE A 74 -17.07 -3.64 -3.30
C PHE A 74 -18.00 -2.97 -2.29
N ALA A 75 -19.32 -3.13 -2.48
CA ALA A 75 -20.34 -2.60 -1.57
C ALA A 75 -20.34 -3.31 -0.20
N ASP A 76 -19.88 -4.56 -0.14
CA ASP A 76 -19.80 -5.35 1.09
C ASP A 76 -18.64 -4.91 2.00
N ILE A 77 -17.78 -3.99 1.56
CA ILE A 77 -16.75 -3.40 2.42
C ILE A 77 -17.46 -2.57 3.52
N PRO A 78 -17.22 -2.84 4.82
CA PRO A 78 -18.05 -2.35 5.94
C PRO A 78 -18.17 -0.82 6.11
N SER A 79 -17.32 -0.04 5.44
CA SER A 79 -17.28 1.41 5.58
C SER A 79 -16.94 2.09 4.26
N PRO A 80 -17.61 3.21 3.90
CA PRO A 80 -17.23 4.00 2.72
C PRO A 80 -15.80 4.54 2.81
N TRP A 81 -15.26 4.74 4.03
CA TRP A 81 -13.87 5.15 4.24
C TRP A 81 -12.89 4.04 3.85
N TRP A 82 -13.24 2.78 4.11
CA TRP A 82 -12.44 1.62 3.70
C TRP A 82 -12.55 1.34 2.20
N GLN A 83 -13.71 1.61 1.60
CA GLN A 83 -13.87 1.63 0.14
C GLN A 83 -12.94 2.66 -0.50
N ALA A 84 -12.98 3.91 -0.01
CA ALA A 84 -12.10 4.99 -0.48
C ALA A 84 -10.61 4.64 -0.27
N THR A 85 -10.25 4.12 0.92
CA THR A 85 -8.89 3.61 1.21
C THR A 85 -8.46 2.58 0.18
N THR A 86 -9.32 1.61 -0.14
CA THR A 86 -9.02 0.54 -1.08
C THR A 86 -8.72 1.08 -2.48
N VAL A 87 -9.52 2.04 -2.95
CA VAL A 87 -9.31 2.68 -4.25
C VAL A 87 -8.02 3.50 -4.25
N LEU A 88 -7.82 4.36 -3.26
CA LEU A 88 -6.66 5.27 -3.22
C LEU A 88 -5.34 4.52 -3.04
N VAL A 89 -5.26 3.61 -2.06
CA VAL A 89 -4.05 2.82 -1.81
C VAL A 89 -3.82 1.82 -2.94
N GLY A 90 -4.88 1.22 -3.50
CA GLY A 90 -4.77 0.31 -4.63
C GLY A 90 -4.26 0.98 -5.90
N VAL A 91 -4.84 2.12 -6.29
CA VAL A 91 -4.39 2.92 -7.44
C VAL A 91 -2.98 3.45 -7.22
N GLY A 92 -2.70 3.97 -6.01
CA GLY A 92 -1.37 4.43 -5.64
C GLY A 92 -0.32 3.32 -5.75
N SER A 93 -0.59 2.15 -5.16
CA SER A 93 0.33 1.00 -5.20
C SER A 93 0.52 0.47 -6.62
N GLY A 94 -0.56 0.33 -7.40
CA GLY A 94 -0.49 -0.08 -8.81
C GLY A 94 0.32 0.88 -9.67
N LEU A 95 0.13 2.19 -9.48
CA LEU A 95 0.94 3.22 -10.13
C LEU A 95 2.41 3.11 -9.72
N SER A 96 2.71 2.94 -8.44
CA SER A 96 4.09 2.77 -7.96
C SER A 96 4.79 1.57 -8.61
N LEU A 97 4.08 0.45 -8.78
CA LEU A 97 4.59 -0.76 -9.42
C LEU A 97 4.90 -0.55 -10.89
N LEU A 98 3.99 0.11 -11.63
CA LEU A 98 4.22 0.45 -13.04
C LEU A 98 5.46 1.34 -13.21
N LEU A 99 5.63 2.34 -12.34
CA LEU A 99 6.79 3.25 -12.36
C LEU A 99 8.08 2.52 -11.99
N ALA A 100 8.05 1.61 -11.01
CA ALA A 100 9.19 0.79 -10.63
C ALA A 100 9.65 -0.14 -11.76
N VAL A 101 8.70 -0.81 -12.44
CA VAL A 101 9.01 -1.64 -13.62
C VAL A 101 9.64 -0.80 -14.73
N THR A 102 9.11 0.41 -14.97
CA THR A 102 9.67 1.35 -15.96
C THR A 102 11.09 1.77 -15.59
N ALA A 103 11.34 2.08 -14.31
CA ALA A 103 12.67 2.43 -13.80
C ALA A 103 13.68 1.27 -13.90
N CYS A 104 13.24 0.04 -13.64
CA CYS A 104 14.07 -1.16 -13.79
C CYS A 104 14.38 -1.45 -15.27
N ALA A 105 13.39 -1.36 -16.16
CA ALA A 105 13.58 -1.55 -17.59
C ALA A 105 14.62 -0.59 -18.17
N ALA A 106 14.67 0.65 -17.66
CA ALA A 106 15.67 1.63 -18.04
C ALA A 106 17.10 1.33 -17.56
N CYS A 107 17.27 0.47 -16.55
CA CYS A 107 18.59 -0.04 -16.16
C CYS A 107 19.12 -1.04 -17.19
N CYS A 108 18.24 -1.75 -17.89
CA CYS A 108 18.60 -2.72 -18.93
C CYS A 108 18.66 -2.08 -20.33
N ILE A 109 17.86 -1.05 -20.57
CA ILE A 109 17.70 -0.38 -21.86
C ILE A 109 18.07 1.09 -21.72
N SER A 110 19.35 1.40 -21.99
CA SER A 110 19.95 2.74 -21.84
C SER A 110 19.30 3.86 -22.67
N TYR A 111 18.40 3.52 -23.62
CA TYR A 111 17.71 4.48 -24.49
C TYR A 111 16.37 5.01 -23.90
N LEU A 112 15.83 4.40 -22.85
CA LEU A 112 14.48 4.70 -22.36
C LEU A 112 14.39 5.92 -21.43
N ILE A 113 15.42 6.24 -20.64
CA ILE A 113 15.36 7.37 -19.68
C ILE A 113 16.26 8.53 -20.10
N HIS A 114 15.63 9.55 -20.65
CA HIS A 114 16.18 10.91 -20.75
C HIS A 114 15.89 11.68 -19.46
N GLY A 115 16.64 12.76 -19.17
CA GLY A 115 16.45 13.53 -17.93
C GLY A 115 15.05 14.11 -17.71
N ARG A 116 14.29 14.32 -18.79
CA ARG A 116 12.86 14.69 -18.74
C ARG A 116 11.98 13.55 -18.24
N MET A 117 12.26 12.31 -18.65
CA MET A 117 11.49 11.13 -18.24
C MET A 117 11.70 10.82 -16.75
N ALA A 118 12.94 10.94 -16.24
CA ALA A 118 13.21 10.75 -14.81
C ALA A 118 12.38 11.72 -13.93
N LYS A 119 12.24 12.98 -14.35
CA LYS A 119 11.39 13.97 -13.66
C LYS A 119 9.90 13.62 -13.73
N ILE A 120 9.41 13.17 -14.90
CA ILE A 120 8.03 12.72 -15.05
C ILE A 120 7.74 11.52 -14.15
N VAL A 121 8.62 10.51 -14.14
CA VAL A 121 8.46 9.34 -13.26
C VAL A 121 8.47 9.77 -11.79
N GLY A 122 9.38 10.67 -11.39
CA GLY A 122 9.41 11.19 -10.01
C GLY A 122 8.15 11.95 -9.61
N PHE A 123 7.56 12.72 -10.52
CA PHE A 123 6.27 13.38 -10.28
C PHE A 123 5.15 12.37 -10.05
N PHE A 124 5.07 11.31 -10.87
CA PHE A 124 4.08 10.26 -10.67
C PHE A 124 4.37 9.41 -9.42
N GLN A 125 5.64 9.24 -9.01
CA GLN A 125 6.00 8.62 -7.73
C GLN A 125 5.50 9.46 -6.55
N PHE A 126 5.62 10.79 -6.63
CA PHE A 126 5.05 11.70 -5.64
C PHE A 126 3.52 11.59 -5.58
N LEU A 127 2.86 11.63 -6.74
CA LEU A 127 1.40 11.50 -6.82
C LEU A 127 0.92 10.16 -6.24
N SER A 128 1.60 9.06 -6.57
CA SER A 128 1.36 7.74 -6.00
C SER A 128 1.51 7.73 -4.47
N ALA A 129 2.57 8.33 -3.93
CA ALA A 129 2.76 8.45 -2.49
C ALA A 129 1.66 9.27 -1.80
N VAL A 130 1.21 10.36 -2.42
CA VAL A 130 0.09 11.17 -1.92
C VAL A 130 -1.20 10.35 -1.88
N LEU A 131 -1.52 9.60 -2.93
CA LEU A 131 -2.70 8.73 -2.96
C LEU A 131 -2.66 7.69 -1.84
N ILE A 132 -1.53 7.02 -1.65
CA ILE A 132 -1.36 6.03 -0.57
C ILE A 132 -1.50 6.70 0.80
N ALA A 133 -0.82 7.84 1.01
CA ALA A 133 -0.87 8.57 2.29
C ALA A 133 -2.29 9.02 2.65
N VAL A 134 -3.04 9.56 1.69
CA VAL A 134 -4.44 9.96 1.90
C VAL A 134 -5.30 8.72 2.20
N GLY A 135 -5.14 7.63 1.45
CA GLY A 135 -5.87 6.39 1.73
C GLY A 135 -5.58 5.83 3.14
N VAL A 136 -4.32 5.80 3.56
CA VAL A 136 -3.92 5.39 4.91
C VAL A 136 -4.52 6.32 5.98
N ALA A 137 -4.59 7.63 5.73
CA ALA A 137 -5.23 8.58 6.66
C ALA A 137 -6.76 8.42 6.71
N LEU A 138 -7.41 7.96 5.63
CA LEU A 138 -8.84 7.68 5.65
C LEU A 138 -9.18 6.37 6.36
N TYR A 139 -8.27 5.40 6.40
CA TYR A 139 -8.52 4.08 6.98
C TYR A 139 -9.02 4.12 8.44
N PRO A 140 -8.43 4.93 9.35
CA PRO A 140 -8.92 5.08 10.72
C PRO A 140 -10.31 5.67 10.89
N LEU A 141 -10.85 6.35 9.86
CA LEU A 141 -12.23 6.86 9.91
C LEU A 141 -13.27 5.74 9.86
N GLY A 142 -12.92 4.56 9.37
CA GLY A 142 -13.83 3.42 9.26
C GLY A 142 -13.78 2.42 10.41
N TRP A 143 -13.07 2.72 11.51
CA TRP A 143 -12.95 1.82 12.68
C TRP A 143 -14.20 1.75 13.56
N ASP A 144 -15.20 2.57 13.28
CA ASP A 144 -16.50 2.58 13.96
C ASP A 144 -17.47 1.53 13.42
N ASN A 145 -17.04 0.70 12.46
CA ASN A 145 -17.84 -0.42 11.97
C ASN A 145 -17.94 -1.54 13.01
N ILE A 146 -19.02 -2.32 12.90
CA ILE A 146 -19.33 -3.39 13.86
C ILE A 146 -18.23 -4.46 13.94
N GLU A 147 -17.54 -4.75 12.83
CA GLU A 147 -16.50 -5.77 12.79
C GLU A 147 -15.29 -5.40 13.66
N VAL A 148 -14.83 -4.15 13.57
CA VAL A 148 -13.72 -3.66 14.39
C VAL A 148 -14.18 -3.45 15.82
N GLN A 149 -15.39 -2.93 16.05
CA GLN A 149 -15.92 -2.79 17.41
C GLN A 149 -15.99 -4.14 18.13
N GLN A 150 -16.46 -5.19 17.47
CA GLN A 150 -16.50 -6.54 18.07
C GLN A 150 -15.10 -7.10 18.37
N ALA A 151 -14.13 -6.86 17.49
CA ALA A 151 -12.75 -7.33 17.67
C ALA A 151 -11.93 -6.48 18.65
N CYS A 152 -12.34 -5.22 18.88
CA CYS A 152 -11.62 -4.22 19.67
C CYS A 152 -12.41 -3.82 20.92
N GLY A 153 -13.08 -4.78 21.58
CA GLY A 153 -13.68 -4.58 22.90
C GLY A 153 -14.86 -3.59 22.94
N GLY A 154 -15.48 -3.29 21.81
CA GLY A 154 -16.67 -2.43 21.68
C GLY A 154 -16.40 -0.93 21.81
N GLN A 155 -15.13 -0.50 21.88
CA GLN A 155 -14.76 0.90 22.14
C GLN A 155 -14.18 1.61 20.92
N SER A 156 -14.08 0.95 19.76
CA SER A 156 -13.47 1.57 18.59
C SER A 156 -14.35 2.69 18.02
N LYS A 157 -13.71 3.83 17.74
CA LYS A 157 -14.29 5.03 17.13
C LYS A 157 -13.31 5.53 16.05
N PRO A 158 -13.69 6.52 15.22
CA PRO A 158 -12.76 7.10 14.25
C PRO A 158 -11.48 7.58 14.94
N TYR A 159 -10.32 7.12 14.46
CA TYR A 159 -8.99 7.38 15.06
C TYR A 159 -8.78 6.91 16.51
N GLN A 160 -9.70 6.13 17.07
CA GLN A 160 -9.57 5.51 18.39
C GLN A 160 -9.76 4.00 18.25
N LEU A 161 -8.64 3.27 18.21
CA LEU A 161 -8.66 1.85 17.90
C LEU A 161 -9.14 0.97 19.08
N GLY A 162 -8.95 1.44 20.32
CA GLY A 162 -9.22 0.67 21.53
C GLY A 162 -8.09 -0.32 21.85
N PRO A 163 -8.38 -1.55 22.32
CA PRO A 163 -7.38 -2.56 22.71
C PRO A 163 -6.71 -3.28 21.52
N CYS A 164 -7.14 -3.01 20.28
CA CYS A 164 -6.52 -3.58 19.10
C CYS A 164 -5.16 -2.94 18.79
N GLU A 165 -4.31 -3.67 18.08
CA GLU A 165 -2.94 -3.28 17.76
C GLU A 165 -2.73 -3.13 16.26
N PHE A 166 -1.78 -2.28 15.86
CA PHE A 166 -1.30 -2.27 14.48
C PHE A 166 -0.47 -3.52 14.18
N SER A 167 -0.56 -4.01 12.95
CA SER A 167 0.18 -5.17 12.48
C SER A 167 1.09 -4.81 11.30
N TYR A 168 1.88 -5.78 10.84
CA TYR A 168 3.04 -5.56 9.98
C TYR A 168 2.73 -4.92 8.62
N SER A 169 1.56 -5.18 8.02
CA SER A 169 1.20 -4.57 6.74
C SER A 169 1.09 -3.05 6.84
N ALA A 170 0.60 -2.52 7.97
CA ALA A 170 0.50 -1.08 8.19
C ALA A 170 1.89 -0.43 8.21
N HIS A 171 2.85 -1.06 8.90
CA HIS A 171 4.24 -0.60 8.95
C HIS A 171 4.91 -0.67 7.57
N LEU A 172 4.69 -1.75 6.81
CA LEU A 172 5.19 -1.88 5.44
C LEU A 172 4.65 -0.79 4.52
N LEU A 173 3.36 -0.48 4.62
CA LEU A 173 2.72 0.52 3.78
C LEU A 173 3.23 1.93 4.10
N VAL A 174 3.39 2.28 5.37
CA VAL A 174 3.99 3.55 5.81
C VAL A 174 5.45 3.65 5.35
N GLY A 175 6.25 2.62 5.60
CA GLY A 175 7.66 2.57 5.19
C GLY A 175 7.84 2.66 3.68
N GLY A 176 7.02 1.92 2.92
CA GLY A 176 7.00 1.97 1.46
C GLY A 176 6.62 3.35 0.93
N THR A 177 5.63 4.00 1.53
CA THR A 177 5.19 5.36 1.15
C THR A 177 6.30 6.39 1.39
N VAL A 178 6.96 6.34 2.54
CA VAL A 178 8.10 7.21 2.85
C VAL A 178 9.24 6.99 1.87
N LEU A 179 9.58 5.73 1.57
CA LEU A 179 10.62 5.41 0.61
C LEU A 179 10.26 5.90 -0.80
N LEU A 180 8.98 5.83 -1.19
CA LEU A 180 8.50 6.33 -2.47
C LEU A 180 8.63 7.86 -2.59
N LEU A 181 8.36 8.60 -1.50
CA LEU A 181 8.64 10.04 -1.44
C LEU A 181 10.14 10.34 -1.59
N VAL A 182 11.00 9.57 -0.92
CA VAL A 182 12.45 9.68 -1.11
C VAL A 182 12.82 9.43 -2.57
N CYS A 183 12.27 8.38 -3.21
CA CYS A 183 12.51 8.09 -4.63
C CYS A 183 12.09 9.25 -5.53
N SER A 184 10.95 9.90 -5.25
CA SER A 184 10.53 11.08 -6.01
C SER A 184 11.55 12.21 -5.95
N THR A 185 12.11 12.50 -4.77
CA THR A 185 13.15 13.55 -4.63
C THR A 185 14.46 13.16 -5.32
N LEU A 186 14.83 11.88 -5.29
CA LEU A 186 16.02 11.35 -5.94
C LEU A 186 15.92 11.43 -7.46
N SER A 187 14.72 11.26 -8.03
CA SER A 187 14.47 11.38 -9.47
C SER A 187 14.95 12.72 -10.04
N CYS A 188 14.78 13.82 -9.30
CA CYS A 188 15.24 15.15 -9.71
C CYS A 188 16.76 15.23 -9.92
N LYS A 189 17.53 14.40 -9.20
CA LYS A 189 18.99 14.34 -9.27
C LYS A 189 19.52 13.12 -10.05
N ALA A 190 18.65 12.18 -10.42
CA ALA A 190 19.01 10.91 -11.04
C ALA A 190 19.64 11.04 -12.45
N SER A 191 19.40 12.17 -13.14
CA SER A 191 19.91 12.40 -14.50
C SER A 191 20.98 13.51 -14.57
N ARG A 192 22.13 13.20 -15.18
CA ARG A 192 23.22 14.16 -15.46
C ARG A 192 23.11 14.86 -16.82
N LEU A 193 22.12 14.50 -17.65
CA LEU A 193 21.97 15.05 -18.99
C LEU A 193 21.18 16.37 -18.94
N LYS A 194 21.88 17.48 -19.22
CA LYS A 194 21.22 18.77 -19.51
C LYS A 194 20.26 18.59 -20.69
N PRO A 195 19.07 19.21 -20.66
CA PRO A 195 18.20 19.23 -21.83
C PRO A 195 18.97 19.87 -23.00
N GLY A 196 19.19 19.12 -24.08
CA GLY A 196 19.85 19.62 -25.29
C GLY A 196 21.24 19.04 -25.63
N SER A 197 21.83 18.16 -24.82
CA SER A 197 23.07 17.46 -25.20
C SER A 197 22.75 16.21 -26.02
N PHE A 198 22.36 16.38 -27.29
CA PHE A 198 22.51 15.31 -28.28
C PHE A 198 24.00 15.19 -28.59
N ARG A 199 24.57 14.01 -28.35
CA ARG A 199 25.82 13.60 -28.99
C ARG A 199 25.48 12.61 -30.08
#